data_AF-A0AAJ7TT99-F1
#
_entry.id   AF-A0AAJ7TT99-F1
#
_cell.length_a   1.000
_cell.length_b   1.000
_cell.length_c   1.000
_cell.angle_alpha   90.00
_cell.angle_beta   90.00
_cell.angle_gamma   90.00
#
_symmetry.space_group_name_H-M   'P 1'
#
loop_
_entity.id
_entity.type
_entity.pdbx_description
1 polymer ?
#
loop_
_entity_poly.entity_id
_entity_poly.type
_entity_poly.pdbx_seq_one_letter_code
_entity_poly.pdbx_strand_id
1 'polypeptide(L)'
;MQNNTQYNPKIGGTSGKETMVSVLPAVAEQLLAEIHRSFQTEGKVSDDLLSGLSFVFGTVALQALDLTDRRNVSHITTPSGRTAYQVVGSSGRTYTCLAPCLTCPCPAFLYSVLKRSETLLCKHLLAVHLSQAMGLCSDVAMSDQELSRMLLNGRD
;
A
#
# COMPACT_ATOMS: atom_id res chain seq x y z
N MET A 1 19.75 -15.28 50.17
CA MET A 1 20.46 -14.04 49.80
C MET A 1 20.35 -13.94 48.28
N GLN A 2 19.28 -13.38 47.72
CA GLN A 2 18.96 -11.95 47.53
C GLN A 2 19.82 -11.23 46.47
N ASN A 3 19.10 -10.45 45.66
CA ASN A 3 19.45 -9.39 44.70
C ASN A 3 19.58 -9.86 43.24
N ASN A 4 18.58 -9.68 42.37
CA ASN A 4 17.76 -8.49 42.01
C ASN A 4 18.62 -7.34 41.47
N THR A 5 18.74 -7.27 40.14
CA THR A 5 18.99 -6.01 39.43
C THR A 5 17.96 -5.87 38.32
N GLN A 6 16.97 -5.07 38.66
CA GLN A 6 15.89 -4.55 37.85
C GLN A 6 16.47 -3.63 36.76
N TYR A 7 16.35 -4.00 35.49
CA TYR A 7 16.57 -3.07 34.37
C TYR A 7 15.23 -2.64 33.81
N ASN A 8 14.94 -1.35 33.97
CA ASN A 8 13.75 -0.66 33.51
C ASN A 8 14.20 0.42 32.51
N PRO A 9 13.92 0.28 31.20
CA PRO A 9 14.01 1.40 30.29
C PRO A 9 12.68 2.16 30.28
N LYS A 10 12.80 3.44 30.62
CA LYS A 10 11.75 4.44 30.76
C LYS A 10 10.90 4.57 29.49
N ILE A 11 9.59 4.59 29.70
CA ILE A 11 8.56 5.17 28.83
C ILE A 11 8.91 6.62 28.49
N GLY A 12 9.16 6.88 27.21
CA GLY A 12 9.26 8.21 26.61
C GLY A 12 8.45 8.21 25.31
N GLY A 13 7.30 8.87 25.33
CA GLY A 13 6.45 9.02 24.15
C GLY A 13 7.14 9.89 23.10
N THR A 14 7.19 9.40 21.87
CA THR A 14 7.34 10.25 20.68
C THR A 14 6.40 9.70 19.59
N SER A 15 5.71 10.65 18.96
CA SER A 15 4.70 10.47 17.93
C SER A 15 5.15 9.51 16.82
N GLY A 16 4.28 8.54 16.53
CA GLY A 16 4.50 7.50 15.53
C GLY A 16 4.71 8.09 14.13
N LYS A 17 5.89 7.84 13.59
CA LYS A 17 6.09 7.62 12.16
C LYS A 17 6.74 6.26 12.02
N GLU A 18 5.93 5.21 12.10
CA GLU A 18 6.35 3.87 11.66
C GLU A 18 6.62 3.96 10.16
N THR A 19 7.84 4.33 9.81
CA THR A 19 8.29 4.39 8.42
C THR A 19 8.71 2.98 8.06
N MET A 20 7.73 2.17 7.69
CA MET A 20 7.96 0.87 7.10
C MET A 20 8.64 1.07 5.75
N VAL A 21 9.88 0.59 5.65
CA VAL A 21 10.66 0.65 4.41
C VAL A 21 9.97 -0.23 3.38
N SER A 22 9.28 0.40 2.42
CA SER A 22 8.95 -0.25 1.15
C SER A 22 10.25 -0.64 0.46
N VAL A 23 10.31 -1.80 -0.20
CA VAL A 23 11.49 -2.21 -0.98
C VAL A 23 11.30 -1.76 -2.43
N LEU A 24 10.81 -0.54 -2.64
CA LEU A 24 10.67 0.01 -3.98
C LEU A 24 12.02 0.61 -4.40
N PRO A 25 12.36 0.61 -5.71
CA PRO A 25 13.51 1.36 -6.17
C PRO A 25 13.38 2.84 -5.77
N ALA A 26 14.48 3.47 -5.35
CA ALA A 26 14.48 4.84 -4.83
C ALA A 26 13.80 5.86 -5.77
N VAL A 27 13.90 5.67 -7.08
CA VAL A 27 13.22 6.52 -8.08
C VAL A 27 11.69 6.43 -7.96
N ALA A 28 11.16 5.22 -7.77
CA ALA A 28 9.72 4.99 -7.60
C ALA A 28 9.22 5.58 -6.28
N GLU A 29 9.99 5.43 -5.19
CA GLU A 29 9.66 6.00 -3.88
C GLU A 29 9.63 7.52 -3.92
N GLN A 30 10.66 8.13 -4.53
CA GLN A 30 10.75 9.58 -4.64
C GLN A 30 9.62 10.16 -5.50
N LEU A 31 9.25 9.47 -6.58
CA LEU A 31 8.10 9.85 -7.41
C LEU A 31 6.80 9.81 -6.60
N LEU A 32 6.54 8.74 -5.84
CA LEU A 32 5.35 8.64 -4.97
C LEU A 32 5.34 9.71 -3.87
N ALA A 33 6.51 10.05 -3.31
CA ALA A 33 6.64 11.12 -2.33
C ALA A 33 6.36 12.51 -2.92
N GLU A 34 6.78 12.76 -4.16
CA GLU A 34 6.46 14.00 -4.87
C GLU A 34 4.97 14.08 -5.20
N ILE A 35 4.36 12.97 -5.63
CA ILE A 35 2.90 12.89 -5.84
C ILE A 35 2.16 13.23 -4.56
N HIS A 36 2.57 12.68 -3.41
CA HIS A 36 1.99 13.03 -2.12
C HIS A 36 2.07 14.55 -1.88
N ARG A 37 3.26 15.15 -2.00
CA ARG A 37 3.47 16.58 -1.79
C ARG A 37 2.64 17.45 -2.75
N SER A 38 2.67 17.16 -4.05
CA SER A 38 1.89 17.86 -5.07
C SER A 38 0.39 17.78 -4.79
N PHE A 39 -0.11 16.60 -4.43
CA PHE A 39 -1.53 16.42 -4.19
C PHE A 39 -2.00 17.11 -2.91
N GLN A 40 -1.20 17.12 -1.84
CA GLN A 40 -1.53 17.84 -0.60
C GLN A 40 -1.54 19.37 -0.79
N THR A 41 -0.77 19.90 -1.74
CA THR A 41 -0.65 21.34 -1.98
C THR A 41 -1.66 21.86 -3.01
N GLU A 42 -1.88 21.12 -4.10
CA GLU A 42 -2.68 21.57 -5.23
C GLU A 42 -3.99 20.80 -5.42
N GLY A 43 -4.18 19.68 -4.72
CA GLY A 43 -5.33 18.78 -4.91
C GLY A 43 -5.31 18.02 -6.24
N LYS A 44 -4.17 18.05 -6.96
CA LYS A 44 -3.99 17.39 -8.26
C LYS A 44 -2.56 16.87 -8.42
N VAL A 45 -2.40 15.90 -9.32
CA VAL A 45 -1.10 15.41 -9.77
C VAL A 45 -0.77 16.11 -11.09
N SER A 46 0.43 16.69 -11.21
CA SER A 46 0.84 17.39 -12.43
C SER A 46 1.12 16.44 -13.60
N ASP A 47 1.03 16.94 -14.82
CA ASP A 47 1.30 16.15 -16.04
C ASP A 47 2.73 15.59 -16.08
N ASP A 48 3.70 16.30 -15.50
CA ASP A 48 5.09 15.82 -15.36
C ASP A 48 5.16 14.60 -14.44
N LEU A 49 4.41 14.60 -13.34
CA LEU A 49 4.34 13.46 -12.42
C LEU A 49 3.57 12.28 -13.03
N LEU A 50 2.51 12.54 -13.79
CA LEU A 50 1.78 11.51 -14.55
C LEU A 50 2.68 10.88 -15.64
N SER A 51 3.48 11.70 -16.31
CA SER A 51 4.49 11.23 -17.27
C SER A 51 5.56 10.40 -16.58
N GLY A 52 6.04 10.84 -15.40
CA GLY A 52 6.96 10.09 -14.55
C GLY A 52 6.40 8.73 -14.14
N LEU A 53 5.12 8.66 -13.75
CA LEU A 53 4.45 7.39 -13.43
C LEU A 53 4.45 6.44 -14.63
N SER A 54 4.12 6.97 -15.81
CA SER A 54 4.07 6.18 -17.05
C SER A 54 5.47 5.70 -17.45
N PHE A 55 6.51 6.50 -17.21
CA PHE A 55 7.90 6.10 -17.45
C PHE A 55 8.36 4.99 -16.48
N VAL A 56 8.09 5.13 -15.18
CA VAL A 56 8.57 4.20 -14.14
C VAL A 56 7.77 2.90 -14.11
N PHE A 57 6.45 2.97 -14.26
CA PHE A 57 5.55 1.82 -14.10
C PHE A 57 4.93 1.32 -15.42
N GLY A 58 5.23 1.99 -16.54
CA GLY A 58 4.76 1.59 -17.86
C GLY A 58 3.23 1.61 -17.96
N THR A 59 2.68 0.64 -18.68
CA THR A 59 1.24 0.52 -18.96
C THR A 59 0.38 0.25 -17.72
N VAL A 60 1.00 -0.16 -16.61
CA VAL A 60 0.33 -0.39 -15.33
C VAL A 60 -0.13 0.91 -14.69
N ALA A 61 0.55 2.03 -14.97
CA ALA A 61 0.27 3.34 -14.36
C ALA A 61 -1.18 3.80 -14.59
N LEU A 62 -1.64 3.80 -15.85
CA LEU A 62 -2.99 4.23 -16.20
C LEU A 62 -4.07 3.37 -15.52
N GLN A 63 -3.84 2.05 -15.45
CA GLN A 63 -4.77 1.12 -14.82
C GLN A 63 -4.84 1.32 -13.31
N ALA A 64 -3.71 1.68 -12.68
CA ALA A 64 -3.68 1.99 -11.26
C ALA A 64 -4.37 3.32 -10.96
N LEU A 65 -4.14 4.34 -11.78
CA LEU A 65 -4.82 5.64 -11.67
C LEU A 65 -6.34 5.49 -11.81
N ASP A 66 -6.85 4.70 -12.76
CA ASP A 66 -8.28 4.41 -12.89
C ASP A 66 -8.88 3.80 -11.61
N LEU A 67 -8.15 2.90 -10.94
CA LEU A 67 -8.60 2.33 -9.66
C LEU A 67 -8.59 3.35 -8.52
N THR A 68 -7.57 4.21 -8.47
CA THR A 68 -7.44 5.28 -7.47
C THR A 68 -8.52 6.35 -7.63
N ASP A 69 -8.80 6.77 -8.87
CA ASP A 69 -9.82 7.76 -9.19
C ASP A 69 -11.23 7.25 -8.84
N ARG A 70 -11.49 5.96 -9.07
CA ARG A 70 -12.76 5.30 -8.69
C ARG A 70 -12.91 5.03 -7.20
N ARG A 71 -11.92 5.37 -6.37
CA ARG A 71 -11.90 5.07 -4.91
C ARG A 71 -12.02 3.57 -4.61
N ASN A 72 -11.45 2.72 -5.45
CA ASN A 72 -11.55 1.26 -5.31
C ASN A 72 -10.60 0.68 -4.25
N VAL A 73 -9.93 1.52 -3.45
CA VAL A 73 -8.95 1.09 -2.43
C VAL A 73 -9.49 1.38 -1.04
N SER A 74 -9.61 0.33 -0.24
CA SER A 74 -9.93 0.41 1.19
C SER A 74 -8.71 0.07 2.04
N HIS A 75 -8.45 0.88 3.05
CA HIS A 75 -7.43 0.62 4.06
C HIS A 75 -8.11 -0.03 5.28
N ILE A 76 -7.72 -1.26 5.57
CA ILE A 76 -8.30 -2.07 6.65
C ILE A 76 -7.38 -2.00 7.85
N THR A 77 -7.95 -1.71 9.02
CA THR A 77 -7.25 -1.70 10.31
C THR A 77 -7.98 -2.56 11.34
N THR A 78 -7.23 -3.17 12.27
CA THR A 78 -7.80 -3.96 13.37
C THR A 78 -7.29 -3.52 14.74
N PRO A 79 -7.97 -3.87 15.85
CA PRO A 79 -7.53 -3.53 17.20
C PRO A 79 -6.14 -4.07 17.57
N SER A 80 -5.69 -5.18 16.98
CA SER A 80 -4.32 -5.68 17.20
C SER A 80 -3.23 -4.90 16.45
N GLY A 81 -3.61 -3.90 15.66
CA GLY A 81 -2.70 -3.09 14.84
C GLY A 81 -2.36 -3.72 13.48
N ARG A 82 -3.02 -4.82 13.10
CA ARG A 82 -2.85 -5.39 11.76
C ARG A 82 -3.52 -4.50 10.71
N THR A 83 -2.87 -4.40 9.55
CA THR A 83 -3.39 -3.63 8.44
C THR A 83 -3.34 -4.43 7.14
N ALA A 84 -4.29 -4.14 6.25
CA ALA A 84 -4.34 -4.69 4.90
C ALA A 84 -5.01 -3.69 3.97
N TYR A 85 -4.86 -3.90 2.67
CA TYR A 85 -5.53 -3.08 1.66
C TYR A 85 -6.42 -3.95 0.81
N GLN A 86 -7.65 -3.52 0.59
CA GLN A 86 -8.58 -4.20 -0.29
C GLN A 86 -8.76 -3.36 -1.55
N VAL A 87 -8.54 -3.99 -2.71
CA VAL A 87 -8.64 -3.32 -4.01
C VAL A 87 -9.69 -4.02 -4.86
N VAL A 88 -10.74 -3.30 -5.26
CA VAL A 88 -11.70 -3.80 -6.23
C VAL A 88 -11.13 -3.60 -7.63
N GLY A 89 -10.68 -4.68 -8.27
CA GLY A 89 -10.10 -4.65 -9.60
C GLY A 89 -11.15 -4.34 -10.68
N SER A 90 -10.68 -4.04 -11.90
CA SER A 90 -11.54 -3.64 -13.03
C SER A 90 -12.62 -4.66 -13.40
N SER A 91 -12.45 -5.94 -13.04
CA SER A 91 -13.43 -7.02 -13.26
C SER A 91 -14.47 -7.15 -12.14
N GLY A 92 -14.42 -6.27 -11.13
CA GLY A 92 -15.23 -6.38 -9.91
C GLY A 92 -14.66 -7.38 -8.89
N ARG A 93 -13.62 -8.14 -9.24
CA ARG A 93 -12.93 -9.03 -8.28
C ARG A 93 -12.14 -8.21 -7.26
N THR A 94 -12.25 -8.63 -6.01
CA THR A 94 -11.56 -8.01 -4.88
C THR A 94 -10.23 -8.68 -4.62
N TYR A 95 -9.19 -7.88 -4.38
CA TYR A 95 -7.85 -8.35 -4.04
C TYR A 95 -7.41 -7.78 -2.69
N THR A 96 -7.07 -8.66 -1.75
CA THR A 96 -6.47 -8.25 -0.47
C THR A 96 -4.96 -8.20 -0.61
N CYS A 97 -4.42 -6.99 -0.59
CA CYS A 97 -3.01 -6.68 -0.74
C CYS A 97 -2.37 -6.38 0.62
N LEU A 98 -1.09 -6.74 0.77
CA LEU A 98 -0.27 -6.38 1.92
C LEU A 98 0.82 -5.42 1.44
N ALA A 99 0.55 -4.12 1.57
CA ALA A 99 1.50 -3.05 1.22
C ALA A 99 2.87 -3.17 1.90
N PRO A 100 2.97 -3.54 3.20
CA PRO A 100 4.26 -3.80 3.86
C PRO A 100 5.20 -4.73 3.10
N CYS A 101 4.61 -5.77 2.50
CA CYS A 101 5.35 -6.84 1.87
C CYS A 101 5.32 -6.75 0.35
N LEU A 102 4.72 -5.69 -0.21
CA LEU A 102 4.45 -5.54 -1.64
C LEU A 102 3.77 -6.78 -2.25
N THR A 103 2.81 -7.37 -1.54
CA THR A 103 2.17 -8.63 -1.96
C THR A 103 0.74 -8.40 -2.45
N CYS A 104 0.42 -8.97 -3.62
CA CYS A 104 -0.94 -9.04 -4.15
C CYS A 104 -1.22 -10.44 -4.71
N PRO A 105 -2.38 -11.05 -4.42
CA PRO A 105 -2.70 -12.39 -4.95
C PRO A 105 -3.08 -12.38 -6.44
N CYS A 106 -3.03 -11.25 -7.13
CA CYS A 106 -3.48 -11.19 -8.51
C CYS A 106 -2.52 -11.93 -9.47
N PRO A 107 -3.02 -12.52 -10.57
CA PRO A 107 -2.19 -13.24 -11.53
C PRO A 107 -1.06 -12.38 -12.14
N ALA A 108 -1.33 -11.09 -12.37
CA ALA A 108 -0.35 -10.16 -12.91
C ALA A 108 0.84 -9.93 -11.97
N PHE A 109 0.63 -9.96 -10.65
CA PHE A 109 1.71 -9.89 -9.67
C PHE A 109 2.59 -11.14 -9.75
N LEU A 110 1.97 -12.32 -9.70
CA LEU A 110 2.69 -13.59 -9.77
C LEU A 110 3.53 -13.70 -11.05
N TYR A 111 2.95 -13.35 -12.20
CA TYR A 111 3.61 -13.53 -13.49
C TYR A 111 4.56 -12.38 -13.84
N SER A 112 4.09 -11.14 -13.83
CA SER A 112 4.83 -9.99 -14.37
C SER A 112 5.83 -9.42 -13.37
N VAL A 113 5.50 -9.46 -12.06
CA VAL A 113 6.40 -8.97 -11.01
C VAL A 113 7.35 -10.07 -10.56
N LEU A 114 6.83 -11.19 -10.03
CA LEU A 114 7.68 -12.22 -9.43
C LEU A 114 8.42 -13.09 -10.46
N LYS A 115 7.70 -13.61 -11.47
CA LYS A 115 8.29 -14.59 -12.39
C LYS A 115 9.14 -13.95 -13.49
N ARG A 116 8.71 -12.81 -14.04
CA ARG A 116 9.36 -12.18 -15.20
C ARG A 116 10.13 -10.91 -14.86
N SER A 117 9.90 -10.30 -13.70
CA SER A 117 10.52 -9.01 -13.33
C SER A 117 10.33 -7.93 -14.40
N GLU A 118 9.18 -7.93 -15.07
CA GLU A 118 8.84 -6.97 -16.15
C GLU A 118 8.31 -5.64 -15.60
N THR A 119 7.61 -5.69 -14.47
CA THR A 119 6.99 -4.53 -13.84
C THR A 119 7.35 -4.53 -12.36
N LEU A 120 7.59 -3.36 -11.78
CA LEU A 120 7.89 -3.22 -10.34
C LEU A 120 6.72 -3.65 -9.45
N LEU A 121 5.50 -3.33 -9.88
CA LEU A 121 4.26 -3.60 -9.16
C LEU A 121 3.17 -4.03 -10.12
N CYS A 122 2.18 -4.76 -9.60
CA CYS A 122 0.91 -4.90 -10.30
C CYS A 122 0.07 -3.63 -10.12
N LYS A 123 -0.95 -3.44 -10.95
CA LYS A 123 -1.84 -2.27 -10.87
C LYS A 123 -2.49 -2.08 -9.50
N HIS A 124 -2.77 -3.17 -8.78
CA HIS A 124 -3.44 -3.09 -7.48
C HIS A 124 -2.51 -2.54 -6.41
N LEU A 125 -1.26 -3.00 -6.34
CA LEU A 125 -0.27 -2.45 -5.40
C LEU A 125 0.08 -1.01 -5.75
N LEU A 126 0.22 -0.69 -7.03
CA LEU A 126 0.44 0.70 -7.44
C LEU A 126 -0.76 1.59 -7.05
N ALA A 127 -1.99 1.12 -7.25
CA ALA A 127 -3.20 1.84 -6.83
C ALA A 127 -3.26 2.04 -5.31
N VAL A 128 -2.80 1.07 -4.52
CA VAL A 128 -2.65 1.22 -3.06
C VAL A 128 -1.70 2.36 -2.74
N HIS A 129 -0.49 2.36 -3.29
CA HIS A 129 0.50 3.41 -3.03
C HIS A 129 0.03 4.80 -3.48
N LEU A 130 -0.61 4.89 -4.65
CA LEU A 130 -1.19 6.14 -5.14
C LEU A 130 -2.31 6.63 -4.22
N SER A 131 -3.22 5.74 -3.80
CA SER A 131 -4.32 6.11 -2.91
C SER A 131 -3.81 6.53 -1.53
N GLN A 132 -2.73 5.92 -1.03
CA GLN A 132 -2.06 6.36 0.19
C GLN A 132 -1.43 7.75 0.02
N ALA A 133 -0.64 7.94 -1.04
CA ALA A 133 0.03 9.22 -1.32
C ALA A 133 -0.98 10.37 -1.47
N MET A 134 -2.11 10.11 -2.11
CA MET A 134 -3.15 11.12 -2.36
C MET A 134 -4.18 11.22 -1.21
N GLY A 135 -4.13 10.34 -0.19
CA GLY A 135 -5.10 10.33 0.91
C GLY A 135 -6.52 9.91 0.48
N LEU A 136 -6.63 8.99 -0.47
CA LEU A 136 -7.87 8.58 -1.12
C LEU A 136 -8.38 7.20 -0.72
N CYS A 137 -7.71 6.54 0.24
CA CYS A 137 -8.15 5.27 0.79
C CYS A 137 -9.44 5.46 1.60
N SER A 138 -10.38 4.53 1.46
CA SER A 138 -11.51 4.43 2.38
C SER A 138 -11.09 3.64 3.62
N ASP A 139 -11.12 4.24 4.80
CA ASP A 139 -10.76 3.54 6.03
C ASP A 139 -11.89 2.60 6.50
N VAL A 140 -11.54 1.36 6.79
CA VAL A 140 -12.44 0.32 7.26
C VAL A 140 -11.86 -0.33 8.51
N ALA A 141 -12.56 -0.20 9.64
CA ALA A 141 -12.21 -0.90 10.86
C ALA A 141 -12.86 -2.30 10.86
N MET A 142 -12.08 -3.33 11.22
CA MET A 142 -12.56 -4.70 11.34
C MET A 142 -12.00 -5.37 12.60
N SER A 143 -12.66 -6.43 13.07
CA SER A 143 -12.08 -7.30 14.08
C SER A 143 -10.91 -8.13 13.53
N ASP A 144 -10.04 -8.58 14.43
CA ASP A 144 -8.91 -9.46 14.07
C ASP A 144 -9.37 -10.78 13.44
N GLN A 145 -10.52 -11.30 13.87
CA GLN A 145 -11.11 -12.53 13.33
C GLN A 145 -11.65 -12.32 11.92
N GLU A 146 -12.28 -11.19 11.64
CA GLU A 146 -12.77 -10.86 10.29
C GLU A 146 -11.62 -10.70 9.29
N LEU A 147 -10.57 -9.95 9.67
CA LEU A 147 -9.38 -9.81 8.82
C LEU A 147 -8.72 -11.17 8.56
N SER A 148 -8.61 -12.00 9.59
CA SER A 148 -8.04 -13.35 9.46
C SER A 148 -8.85 -14.22 8.49
N ARG A 149 -10.19 -14.23 8.61
CA ARG A 149 -11.06 -14.96 7.67
C ARG A 149 -10.92 -14.45 6.24
N MET A 150 -10.88 -13.13 6.05
CA MET A 150 -10.70 -12.53 4.72
C MET A 150 -9.38 -12.97 4.08
N LEU A 151 -8.28 -12.94 4.83
CA LEU A 151 -6.95 -13.34 4.33
C LEU A 151 -6.86 -14.84 4.02
N LEU A 152 -7.58 -15.68 4.77
CA LEU A 152 -7.63 -17.12 4.52
C LEU A 152 -8.46 -17.48 3.28
N ASN A 153 -9.57 -16.79 3.07
CA ASN A 153 -10.54 -17.08 2.01
C ASN A 153 -10.21 -16.41 0.65
N GLY A 154 -9.31 -15.43 0.61
CA GLY A 154 -8.94 -14.70 -0.61
C GLY A 154 -7.94 -15.42 -1.54
N ARG A 155 -7.77 -16.74 -1.41
CA ARG A 155 -6.76 -17.54 -2.13
C ARG A 155 -7.30 -18.46 -3.24
N ASP A 156 -8.59 -18.36 -3.55
CA ASP A 156 -9.28 -19.21 -4.54
C ASP A 156 -9.51 -18.52 -5.90
#